data_AF-X6LQQ9-F1
#
_entry.id   AF-X6LQQ9-F1
#
_cell.length_a   1.000
_cell.length_b   1.000
_cell.length_c   1.000
_cell.angle_alpha   90.00
_cell.angle_beta   90.00
_cell.angle_gamma   90.00
#
_symmetry.space_group_name_H-M   'P 1'
#
loop_
_entity.id
_entity.type
_entity.pdbx_description
1 polymer ?
#
loop_
_entity_poly.entity_id
_entity_poly.type
_entity_poly.pdbx_seq_one_letter_code
_entity_poly.pdbx_strand_id
1 'polypeptide(L)'
;SPEYKIDNEVQRSKINFNSFKNSIKLNNVFHYHKKLVNSIDYSIFDDRQIICSGSIDSKITLFDFDNKTAINRINVHKPVTCAKFSKYHYNNNKKNVICYSSIDKYIRFLDCGNKYELEIIKGNNDK
;
A
#
# COMPACT_ATOMS: atom_id res chain seq x y z
N SER A 1 28.98 -26.04 45.20
CA SER A 1 27.77 -25.28 44.85
C SER A 1 28.10 -24.40 43.65
N PRO A 2 27.48 -24.57 42.48
CA PRO A 2 27.80 -23.76 41.31
C PRO A 2 27.07 -22.42 41.39
N GLU A 3 27.81 -21.33 41.16
CA GLU A 3 27.26 -19.99 40.95
C GLU A 3 26.56 -19.93 39.58
N TYR A 4 25.34 -19.40 39.57
CA TYR A 4 24.58 -19.12 38.36
C TYR A 4 25.23 -17.98 37.57
N LYS A 5 25.71 -18.27 36.36
CA LYS A 5 26.00 -17.25 35.35
C LYS A 5 24.69 -16.79 34.72
N ILE A 6 24.40 -15.51 34.83
CA ILE A 6 23.30 -14.86 34.10
C ILE A 6 23.89 -14.38 32.77
N ASP A 7 23.68 -15.15 31.70
CA ASP A 7 23.99 -14.72 30.34
C ASP A 7 22.79 -13.94 29.78
N ASN A 8 22.78 -12.62 30.03
CA ASN A 8 21.88 -11.69 29.35
C ASN A 8 22.61 -11.11 28.12
N GLU A 9 22.74 -11.90 27.06
CA GLU A 9 22.99 -11.36 25.73
C GLU A 9 21.66 -10.95 25.09
N VAL A 10 21.30 -9.68 25.24
CA VAL A 10 20.33 -9.06 24.34
C VAL A 10 20.97 -9.04 22.96
N GLN A 11 20.66 -10.03 22.13
CA GLN A 11 21.01 -10.07 20.72
C GLN A 11 20.37 -8.87 20.00
N ARG A 12 21.08 -7.74 19.94
CA ARG A 12 20.80 -6.69 18.97
C ARG A 12 21.06 -7.27 17.59
N SER A 13 20.01 -7.62 16.87
CA SER A 13 20.09 -8.05 15.48
C SER A 13 20.75 -6.95 14.65
N LYS A 14 22.04 -7.12 14.32
CA LYS A 14 22.73 -6.29 13.33
C LYS A 14 22.04 -6.55 11.99
N ILE A 15 21.27 -5.57 11.52
CA ILE A 15 20.70 -5.61 10.17
C ILE A 15 21.89 -5.70 9.20
N ASN A 16 22.05 -6.86 8.56
CA ASN A 16 23.15 -7.10 7.64
C ASN A 16 22.86 -6.34 6.33
N PHE A 17 23.68 -5.33 6.04
CA PHE A 17 23.55 -4.50 4.84
C PHE A 17 23.57 -5.31 3.54
N ASN A 18 24.31 -6.42 3.47
CA ASN A 18 24.32 -7.29 2.30
C ASN A 18 23.02 -8.09 2.15
N SER A 19 22.40 -8.49 3.26
CA SER A 19 21.06 -9.09 3.25
C SER A 19 20.01 -8.09 2.76
N PHE A 20 20.06 -6.85 3.25
CA PHE A 20 19.21 -5.76 2.77
C PHE A 20 19.43 -5.48 1.28
N LYS A 21 20.67 -5.37 0.82
CA LYS A 21 21.01 -5.14 -0.60
C LYS A 21 20.48 -6.24 -1.52
N ASN A 22 20.57 -7.51 -1.10
CA ASN A 22 20.06 -8.64 -1.89
C ASN A 22 18.53 -8.69 -1.94
N SER A 23 17.83 -8.17 -0.91
CA SER A 23 16.37 -8.06 -0.91
C SER A 23 15.83 -7.00 -1.88
N ILE A 24 16.65 -6.00 -2.27
CA ILE A 24 16.27 -4.90 -3.17
C ILE A 24 16.34 -5.30 -4.65
N LYS A 25 16.73 -6.54 -4.98
CA LYS A 25 16.85 -7.00 -6.37
C LYS A 25 15.51 -6.84 -7.11
N LEU A 26 15.44 -5.81 -7.96
CA LEU A 26 14.23 -5.34 -8.64
C LEU A 26 13.69 -6.39 -9.63
N ASN A 27 12.69 -7.16 -9.22
CA ASN A 27 12.00 -8.14 -10.09
C ASN A 27 10.51 -7.81 -10.35
N ASN A 28 10.04 -6.62 -9.96
CA ASN A 28 8.62 -6.28 -9.99
C ASN A 28 8.40 -4.93 -10.68
N VAL A 29 8.34 -4.92 -12.01
CA VAL A 29 7.96 -3.74 -12.81
C VAL A 29 6.49 -3.84 -13.18
N PHE A 30 5.71 -2.80 -12.88
CA PHE A 30 4.26 -2.79 -13.08
C PHE A 30 3.82 -1.72 -14.07
N HIS A 31 3.23 -2.13 -15.19
CA HIS A 31 2.80 -1.25 -16.28
C HIS A 31 1.29 -0.94 -16.20
N TYR A 32 0.83 -0.36 -15.08
CA TYR A 32 -0.61 -0.09 -14.88
C TYR A 32 -1.09 1.29 -15.34
N HIS A 33 -0.18 2.25 -15.48
CA HIS A 33 -0.49 3.59 -15.94
C HIS A 33 -0.05 3.79 -17.39
N LYS A 34 -0.87 4.54 -18.14
CA LYS A 34 -0.57 4.88 -19.55
C LYS A 34 0.32 6.12 -19.69
N LYS A 35 0.52 6.88 -18.60
CA LYS A 35 1.31 8.10 -18.53
C LYS A 35 2.14 8.10 -17.25
N LEU A 36 2.93 9.16 -17.06
CA LEU A 36 3.79 9.35 -15.89
C LEU A 36 3.05 9.10 -14.58
N VAL A 37 3.70 8.36 -13.68
CA VAL A 37 3.28 8.17 -12.29
C VAL A 37 3.92 9.27 -11.48
N ASN A 38 3.10 10.17 -10.92
CA ASN A 38 3.59 11.35 -10.21
C ASN A 38 3.82 11.07 -8.72
N SER A 39 3.16 10.05 -8.18
CA SER A 39 3.23 9.74 -6.76
C SER A 39 2.93 8.28 -6.49
N ILE A 40 3.56 7.78 -5.44
CA ILE A 40 3.26 6.50 -4.82
C ILE A 40 3.14 6.68 -3.31
N ASP A 41 2.36 5.80 -2.71
CA ASP A 41 2.28 5.60 -1.27
C ASP A 41 1.99 4.14 -0.98
N TYR A 42 2.30 3.68 0.22
CA TYR A 42 1.95 2.33 0.66
C TYR A 42 1.35 2.37 2.06
N SER A 43 0.51 1.39 2.35
CA SER A 43 -0.03 1.15 3.67
C SER A 43 -0.25 -0.34 3.87
N ILE A 44 -0.29 -0.77 5.13
CA ILE A 44 -0.62 -2.14 5.49
C ILE A 44 -2.08 -2.14 5.96
N PHE A 45 -2.91 -2.95 5.31
CA PHE A 45 -4.31 -3.14 5.66
C PHE A 45 -4.57 -4.63 5.81
N ASP A 46 -5.00 -5.06 7.00
CA ASP A 46 -5.28 -6.47 7.32
C ASP A 46 -4.12 -7.40 6.89
N ASP A 47 -2.90 -7.05 7.33
CA ASP A 47 -1.64 -7.74 7.02
C ASP A 47 -1.25 -7.81 5.53
N ARG A 48 -2.01 -7.16 4.64
CA ARG A 48 -1.65 -7.03 3.22
C ARG A 48 -0.98 -5.69 2.93
N GLN A 49 0.12 -5.73 2.20
CA GLN A 49 0.79 -4.50 1.77
C GLN A 49 0.14 -3.95 0.49
N ILE A 50 -0.57 -2.84 0.64
CA ILE A 50 -1.25 -2.17 -0.47
C ILE A 50 -0.48 -0.92 -0.87
N ILE A 51 -0.20 -0.82 -2.16
CA ILE A 51 0.40 0.37 -2.78
C ILE A 51 -0.71 1.14 -3.50
N CYS A 52 -0.72 2.46 -3.36
CA CYS A 52 -1.48 3.35 -4.22
C CYS A 52 -0.54 4.17 -5.10
N SER A 53 -0.97 4.46 -6.33
CA SER A 53 -0.25 5.32 -7.25
C SER A 53 -1.18 6.29 -7.95
N GLY A 54 -0.73 7.52 -8.14
CA GLY A 54 -1.45 8.57 -8.87
C GLY A 54 -0.72 8.98 -10.15
N SER A 55 -1.45 9.14 -11.26
CA SER A 55 -0.87 9.43 -12.58
C SER A 55 -1.55 10.55 -13.37
N ILE A 56 -0.79 11.10 -14.32
CA ILE A 56 -1.26 12.03 -15.35
C ILE A 56 -2.34 11.41 -16.25
N ASP A 57 -2.46 10.08 -16.30
CA ASP A 57 -3.55 9.41 -17.03
C ASP A 57 -4.93 9.55 -16.34
N SER A 58 -5.01 10.37 -15.29
CA SER A 58 -6.22 10.62 -14.49
C SER A 58 -6.74 9.36 -13.82
N LYS A 59 -5.83 8.51 -13.36
CA LYS A 59 -6.16 7.32 -12.57
C LYS A 59 -5.38 7.27 -11.27
N ILE A 60 -6.04 6.68 -10.28
CA ILE A 60 -5.42 6.17 -9.05
C ILE A 60 -5.47 4.65 -9.13
N THR A 61 -4.33 3.98 -9.02
CA THR A 61 -4.26 2.52 -9.00
C THR A 61 -3.97 2.04 -7.59
N LEU A 62 -4.72 1.05 -7.13
CA LEU A 62 -4.44 0.27 -5.93
C LEU A 62 -3.85 -1.08 -6.34
N PHE A 63 -2.80 -1.49 -5.65
CA PHE A 63 -2.01 -2.67 -5.99
C PHE A 63 -1.71 -3.48 -4.72
N ASP A 64 -1.96 -4.78 -4.78
CA ASP A 64 -1.56 -5.75 -3.76
C ASP A 64 -0.12 -6.19 -4.05
N PHE A 65 0.80 -5.82 -3.16
CA PHE A 65 2.21 -6.15 -3.35
C PHE A 65 2.49 -7.65 -3.21
N ASP A 66 1.80 -8.31 -2.29
CA ASP A 66 2.02 -9.71 -1.97
C ASP A 66 1.48 -10.61 -3.09
N ASN A 67 0.28 -10.29 -3.59
CA ASN A 67 -0.35 -11.04 -4.68
C ASN A 67 0.12 -10.60 -6.08
N LYS A 68 0.90 -9.53 -6.18
CA LYS A 68 1.35 -8.92 -7.44
C LYS A 68 0.21 -8.55 -8.39
N THR A 69 -0.95 -8.15 -7.86
CA THR A 69 -2.14 -7.84 -8.67
C THR A 69 -2.65 -6.42 -8.45
N ALA A 70 -3.16 -5.80 -9.51
CA ALA A 70 -3.86 -4.53 -9.41
C ALA A 70 -5.26 -4.76 -8.83
N ILE A 71 -5.47 -4.35 -7.58
CA ILE A 71 -6.75 -4.46 -6.89
C ILE A 71 -7.78 -3.56 -7.55
N ASN A 72 -7.44 -2.29 -7.82
CA ASN A 72 -8.39 -1.33 -8.37
C ASN A 72 -7.73 -0.29 -9.26
N ARG A 73 -8.49 0.23 -10.22
CA ARG A 73 -8.11 1.40 -11.03
C ARG A 73 -9.27 2.36 -11.05
N ILE A 74 -9.08 3.48 -10.37
CA ILE A 74 -10.13 4.46 -10.14
C ILE A 74 -9.89 5.61 -11.11
N ASN A 75 -10.84 5.82 -12.03
CA ASN A 75 -10.81 6.98 -12.90
C ASN A 75 -11.19 8.21 -12.09
N VAL A 76 -10.36 9.23 -12.15
CA VAL A 76 -10.65 10.55 -11.61
C VAL A 76 -10.77 11.54 -12.76
N HIS A 77 -11.39 12.68 -12.51
CA HIS A 77 -11.71 13.62 -13.59
C HIS A 77 -10.51 14.40 -14.14
N LYS A 78 -9.39 14.41 -13.42
CA LYS A 78 -8.25 15.27 -13.71
C LYS A 78 -6.92 14.57 -13.37
N PRO A 79 -5.81 14.91 -14.04
CA PRO A 79 -4.48 14.36 -13.77
C PRO A 79 -4.12 14.41 -12.29
N VAL A 80 -3.67 13.30 -11.72
CA VAL A 80 -3.31 13.23 -10.29
C VAL A 80 -1.88 13.73 -10.11
N THR A 81 -1.69 14.67 -9.20
CA THR A 81 -0.37 15.23 -8.87
C THR A 81 0.22 14.55 -7.63
N CYS A 82 -0.62 14.12 -6.69
CA CYS A 82 -0.22 13.35 -5.52
C CYS A 82 -1.37 12.46 -5.03
N ALA A 83 -1.08 11.25 -4.55
CA ALA A 83 -2.00 10.37 -3.85
C ALA A 83 -1.33 9.82 -2.58
N LYS A 84 -2.06 9.81 -1.47
CA LYS A 84 -1.61 9.37 -0.15
C LYS A 84 -2.71 8.64 0.60
N PHE A 85 -2.33 7.63 1.39
CA PHE A 85 -3.26 7.01 2.32
C PHE A 85 -3.50 7.90 3.54
N SER A 86 -4.77 8.03 3.94
CA SER A 86 -5.13 8.81 5.11
C SER A 86 -5.12 7.94 6.38
N LYS A 87 -4.00 7.98 7.11
CA LYS A 87 -3.87 7.33 8.42
C LYS A 87 -4.94 7.76 9.42
N TYR A 88 -5.37 9.02 9.35
CA TYR A 88 -6.44 9.54 10.20
C TYR A 88 -7.75 8.76 10.04
N HIS A 89 -8.19 8.53 8.80
CA HIS A 89 -9.44 7.83 8.52
C HIS A 89 -9.34 6.34 8.87
N TYR A 90 -8.18 5.74 8.66
CA TYR A 90 -7.94 4.36 9.05
C TYR A 90 -7.92 4.18 10.56
N ASN A 91 -7.23 5.05 11.30
CA ASN A 91 -7.10 4.90 12.76
C ASN A 91 -8.42 5.16 13.50
N ASN A 92 -9.22 6.11 13.02
CA ASN A 92 -10.47 6.47 13.69
C ASN A 92 -11.64 5.55 13.31
N ASN A 93 -11.77 5.18 12.02
CA ASN A 93 -12.96 4.51 11.51
C ASN A 93 -12.65 3.25 10.69
N LYS A 94 -11.39 2.79 10.66
CA LYS A 94 -10.94 1.64 9.83
C LYS A 94 -11.33 1.79 8.35
N LYS A 95 -11.39 3.04 7.87
CA LYS A 95 -11.71 3.34 6.47
C LYS A 95 -10.45 3.52 5.65
N ASN A 96 -10.41 2.83 4.51
CA ASN A 96 -9.36 2.95 3.52
C ASN A 96 -9.60 4.17 2.63
N VAL A 97 -9.22 5.34 3.12
CA VAL A 97 -9.36 6.60 2.40
C VAL A 97 -8.03 7.00 1.77
N ILE A 98 -8.06 7.33 0.48
CA ILE A 98 -6.95 7.99 -0.22
C ILE A 98 -7.27 9.49 -0.28
N CYS A 99 -6.36 10.33 0.20
CA CYS A 99 -6.36 11.75 -0.14
C CYS A 99 -5.49 11.97 -1.37
N TYR A 100 -5.99 12.76 -2.32
CA TYR A 100 -5.26 13.04 -3.54
C TYR A 100 -5.44 14.48 -4.00
N SER A 101 -4.39 15.02 -4.59
CA SER A 101 -4.40 16.31 -5.28
C SER A 101 -4.41 16.08 -6.78
N SER A 102 -4.95 17.06 -7.50
CA SER A 102 -4.97 17.06 -8.95
C SER A 102 -4.28 18.31 -9.51
N ILE A 103 -4.26 18.45 -10.84
CA ILE A 103 -3.83 19.67 -11.54
C ILE A 103 -4.77 20.86 -11.27
N ASP A 104 -6.00 20.59 -10.81
CA ASP A 104 -6.89 21.64 -10.34
C ASP A 104 -6.59 22.04 -8.88
N LYS A 105 -7.32 23.04 -8.38
CA LYS A 105 -7.07 23.64 -7.06
C LYS A 105 -7.58 22.83 -5.86
N TYR A 106 -8.02 21.58 -6.06
CA TYR A 106 -8.72 20.82 -5.02
C TYR A 106 -7.93 19.60 -4.54
N ILE A 107 -7.93 19.41 -3.22
CA ILE A 107 -7.61 18.14 -2.57
C ILE A 107 -8.92 17.38 -2.37
N ARG A 108 -8.93 16.09 -2.73
CA ARG A 108 -10.10 15.23 -2.66
C ARG A 108 -9.82 14.02 -1.80
N PHE A 109 -10.88 13.47 -1.23
CA PHE A 109 -10.85 12.24 -0.46
C PHE A 109 -11.66 11.19 -1.19
N LEU A 110 -11.06 10.02 -1.34
CA LEU A 110 -11.62 8.88 -2.05
C LEU A 110 -11.72 7.73 -1.06
N ASP A 111 -12.93 7.42 -0.64
CA ASP A 111 -13.22 6.19 0.09
C ASP A 111 -13.09 5.01 -0.88
N CYS A 112 -12.08 4.19 -0.67
CA CYS A 112 -11.81 3.02 -1.51
C CYS A 112 -12.62 1.79 -1.07
N GLY A 113 -13.42 1.94 -0.01
CA GLY A 113 -14.13 0.85 0.66
C GLY A 113 -13.20 -0.18 1.30
N ASN A 114 -13.80 -1.14 2.01
CA ASN A 114 -13.13 -2.40 2.31
C ASN A 114 -13.29 -3.30 1.09
N LYS A 115 -12.38 -3.20 0.12
CA LYS A 115 -12.42 -4.10 -1.04
C LYS A 115 -12.30 -5.59 -0.65
N TYR A 116 -11.83 -5.88 0.56
CA TYR A 116 -11.83 -7.23 1.15
C TYR A 116 -13.25 -7.79 1.35
N GLU A 117 -14.26 -6.97 1.66
CA GLU A 117 -15.65 -7.44 1.70
C GLU A 117 -16.17 -7.79 0.31
N LEU A 118 -15.78 -7.03 -0.73
CA LEU A 118 -16.18 -7.32 -2.12
C LEU A 118 -15.52 -8.58 -2.71
N GLU A 119 -14.35 -9.00 -2.19
CA GLU A 119 -13.75 -10.30 -2.48
C GLU A 119 -14.44 -11.44 -1.71
N ILE A 120 -14.74 -11.26 -0.41
CA ILE A 120 -15.44 -12.26 0.41
C ILE A 120 -16.87 -12.52 -0.12
N ILE A 121 -17.58 -11.47 -0.55
CA ILE A 121 -18.95 -11.58 -1.09
C ILE A 121 -18.96 -12.21 -2.49
N LYS A 122 -17.84 -12.23 -3.23
CA LYS A 122 -17.74 -12.93 -4.52
C LYS A 122 -17.38 -14.41 -4.40
N GLY A 123 -17.08 -14.90 -3.19
CA GLY A 123 -16.77 -16.32 -2.92
C GLY A 123 -17.91 -17.13 -2.30
N ASN A 124 -18.99 -16.48 -1.84
CA ASN A 124 -20.12 -17.13 -1.15
C ASN A 124 -21.47 -16.92 -1.86
N ASN A 125 -21.49 -17.09 -3.18
CA ASN A 125 -22.72 -17.47 -3.87
C ASN A 125 -22.56 -18.94 -4.28
N ASP A 126 -22.86 -19.80 -3.30
CA ASP A 126 -22.95 -21.25 -3.43
C ASP A 126 -23.94 -21.69 -4.52
N LYS A 127 -23.60 -22.83 -5.14
CA LYS A 127 -24.47 -23.92 -5.64
C LYS A 127 -25.57 -23.61 -6.67
#